data_AF-A0A7S3G7D2-F1
#
_entry.id   AF-A0A7S3G7D2-F1
#
_cell.length_a   1.000
_cell.length_b   1.000
_cell.length_c   1.000
_cell.angle_alpha   90.00
_cell.angle_beta   90.00
_cell.angle_gamma   90.00
#
_symmetry.space_group_name_H-M   'P 1'
#
loop_
_entity.id
_entity.type
_entity.pdbx_description
1 polymer ?
#
loop_
_entity_poly.entity_id
_entity_poly.type
_entity_poly.pdbx_seq_one_letter_code
_entity_poly.pdbx_strand_id
1 'polypeptide(L)'
;ALYTAHLGRVMTDKANQAWVSGQLQSLIGYADKNTVEYVTALSKKAASSDALASKLKDFNFPDGGDTKIFARELFNRVPHQQNTAEALRKQAALKKKKEDREKMELLRQNERYELLDDDRD
;
A
#
# COMPACT_ATOMS: atom_id res chain seq x y z
N ALA A 1 2.01 -21.49 18.07
CA ALA A 1 0.81 -21.38 17.21
C ALA A 1 -0.08 -20.32 17.86
N LEU A 2 -0.42 -19.18 17.27
CA LEU A 2 -0.77 -18.86 15.88
C LEU A 2 -0.42 -17.39 15.65
N TYR A 3 0.33 -17.06 14.60
CA TYR A 3 0.47 -15.67 14.12
C TYR A 3 -0.18 -15.60 12.73
N THR A 4 -1.49 -15.82 12.69
CA THR A 4 -2.31 -15.67 11.50
C THR A 4 -3.16 -14.41 11.61
N ALA A 5 -2.88 -13.51 10.66
CA ALA A 5 -3.77 -12.48 10.13
C ALA A 5 -4.14 -11.28 11.04
N HIS A 6 -3.36 -10.20 10.88
CA HIS A 6 -3.99 -8.89 10.74
C HIS A 6 -3.30 -8.07 9.65
N LEU A 7 -4.10 -7.76 8.63
CA LEU A 7 -3.79 -6.96 7.46
C LEU A 7 -3.22 -5.58 7.82
N GLY A 8 -2.26 -5.10 7.00
CA GLY A 8 -2.04 -3.66 6.85
C GLY A 8 -0.96 -3.01 7.71
N ARG A 9 0.00 -3.77 8.27
CA ARG A 9 1.19 -3.12 8.83
C ARG A 9 2.06 -2.67 7.66
N VAL A 10 2.02 -1.37 7.35
CA VAL A 10 3.11 -0.70 6.63
C VAL A 10 4.38 -0.98 7.44
N MET A 11 5.11 -2.03 7.07
CA MET A 11 6.39 -2.35 7.69
C MET A 11 7.36 -1.21 7.35
N THR A 12 8.16 -0.79 8.33
CA THR A 12 9.14 0.28 8.13
C THR A 12 10.13 -0.10 7.03
N ASP A 13 10.66 0.89 6.32
CA ASP A 13 11.57 0.66 5.19
C ASP A 13 12.76 -0.24 5.59
N LYS A 14 13.30 -0.05 6.80
CA LYS A 14 14.33 -0.93 7.39
C LYS A 14 13.89 -2.39 7.53
N ALA A 15 12.67 -2.65 7.99
CA ALA A 15 12.16 -4.02 8.15
C ALA A 15 11.91 -4.70 6.78
N ASN A 16 11.56 -3.91 5.77
CA ASN A 16 11.47 -4.40 4.40
C ASN A 16 12.86 -4.73 3.85
N GLN A 17 13.84 -3.84 4.01
CA GLN A 17 15.22 -4.08 3.58
C GLN A 17 15.84 -5.32 4.23
N ALA A 18 15.65 -5.51 5.55
CA ALA A 18 16.17 -6.68 6.25
C ALA A 18 15.58 -8.00 5.73
N TRP A 19 14.28 -8.01 5.43
CA TRP A 19 13.64 -9.19 4.84
C TRP A 19 14.08 -9.44 3.41
N VAL A 20 14.17 -8.40 2.58
CA VAL A 20 14.68 -8.53 1.20
C VAL A 20 16.09 -9.09 1.24
N SER A 21 16.97 -8.59 2.12
CA SER A 21 18.32 -9.12 2.29
C SER A 21 18.32 -10.62 2.64
N GLY A 22 17.48 -11.06 3.58
CA GLY A 22 17.37 -12.48 3.93
C GLY A 22 16.88 -13.36 2.76
N GLN A 23 15.91 -12.87 1.97
CA GLN A 23 15.42 -13.58 0.80
C GLN A 23 16.46 -13.67 -0.32
N LEU A 24 17.18 -12.58 -0.58
CA LEU A 24 18.27 -12.55 -1.56
C LEU A 24 19.39 -13.51 -1.17
N GLN A 25 19.79 -13.53 0.10
CA GLN A 25 20.78 -14.47 0.61
C GLN A 25 20.35 -15.94 0.38
N SER A 26 19.06 -16.23 0.52
CA SER A 26 18.52 -17.58 0.29
C SER A 26 18.40 -17.95 -1.20
N LEU A 27 18.11 -16.98 -2.08
CA LEU A 27 17.84 -17.22 -3.50
C LEU A 27 19.11 -17.22 -4.36
N ILE A 28 20.00 -16.26 -4.12
CA ILE A 28 21.16 -15.99 -4.97
C ILE A 28 22.48 -16.06 -4.19
N GLY A 29 22.42 -16.35 -2.89
CA GLY A 29 23.62 -16.54 -2.05
C GLY A 29 24.32 -15.24 -1.65
N TYR A 30 23.80 -14.08 -2.05
CA TYR A 30 24.35 -12.78 -1.65
C TYR A 30 23.25 -11.71 -1.54
N ALA A 31 23.51 -10.74 -0.67
CA ALA A 31 22.62 -9.61 -0.47
C ALA A 31 23.41 -8.38 -0.01
N ASP A 32 24.04 -7.68 -0.96
CA ASP A 32 24.66 -6.38 -0.65
C ASP A 32 23.62 -5.25 -0.62
N LYS A 33 23.99 -4.14 0.02
CA LYS A 33 23.12 -2.98 0.19
C LYS A 33 22.57 -2.46 -1.14
N ASN A 34 23.39 -2.40 -2.19
CA ASN A 34 22.99 -1.87 -3.49
C ASN A 34 21.98 -2.80 -4.16
N THR A 35 22.17 -4.12 -4.08
CA THR A 35 21.21 -5.10 -4.60
C THR A 35 19.87 -5.03 -3.85
N VAL A 36 19.88 -4.92 -2.52
CA VAL A 36 18.66 -4.77 -1.71
C VAL A 36 17.89 -3.49 -2.09
N GLU A 37 18.59 -2.36 -2.19
CA GLU A 37 18.01 -1.07 -2.58
C GLU A 37 17.45 -1.12 -4.00
N TYR A 38 18.21 -1.71 -4.94
CA TYR A 38 17.79 -1.88 -6.32
C TYR A 38 16.51 -2.70 -6.44
N VAL A 39 16.46 -3.89 -5.83
CA VAL A 39 15.28 -4.78 -5.86
C VAL A 39 14.07 -4.13 -5.20
N THR A 40 14.28 -3.36 -4.12
CA THR A 40 13.21 -2.60 -3.45
C THR A 40 12.69 -1.45 -4.34
N ALA A 41 13.57 -0.75 -5.05
CA ALA A 41 13.17 0.30 -5.98
C ALA A 41 12.46 -0.28 -7.21
N LEU A 42 12.89 -1.46 -7.67
CA LEU A 42 12.30 -2.17 -8.79
C LEU A 42 10.86 -2.61 -8.47
N SER A 43 10.63 -3.15 -7.27
CA SER A 43 9.28 -3.55 -6.83
C SER A 43 8.33 -2.36 -6.75
N LYS A 44 8.75 -1.23 -6.15
CA LYS A 44 7.94 0.01 -6.09
C LYS A 44 7.44 0.49 -7.46
N LYS A 45 8.19 0.21 -8.54
CA LYS A 45 7.90 0.58 -9.93
C LYS A 45 7.19 -0.51 -10.74
N ALA A 46 7.09 -1.73 -10.22
CA ALA A 46 6.48 -2.84 -10.94
C ALA A 46 4.95 -2.66 -11.02
N ALA A 47 4.37 -3.00 -12.17
CA ALA A 47 2.91 -2.96 -12.38
C ALA A 47 2.20 -4.22 -11.84
N SER A 48 2.91 -5.33 -11.72
CA SER A 48 2.40 -6.60 -11.19
C SER A 48 3.53 -7.47 -10.64
N SER A 49 3.19 -8.48 -9.85
CA SER A 49 4.13 -9.50 -9.37
C SER A 49 4.81 -10.24 -10.51
N ASP A 50 4.10 -10.53 -11.60
CA ASP A 50 4.66 -11.20 -12.77
C ASP A 50 5.64 -10.31 -13.52
N ALA A 51 5.32 -9.02 -13.67
CA ALA A 51 6.25 -8.05 -14.27
C ALA A 51 7.52 -7.91 -13.41
N LEU A 52 7.41 -7.96 -12.09
CA LEU A 52 8.55 -7.98 -11.19
C LEU A 52 9.37 -9.26 -11.35
N ALA A 53 8.73 -10.43 -11.40
CA ALA A 53 9.39 -11.71 -11.60
C ALA A 53 10.18 -11.75 -12.92
N SER A 54 9.60 -11.27 -14.02
CA SER A 54 10.30 -11.18 -15.31
C SER A 54 11.53 -10.28 -15.21
N LYS A 55 11.43 -9.11 -14.58
CA LYS A 55 12.59 -8.24 -14.40
C LYS A 55 13.66 -8.88 -13.50
N LEU A 56 13.30 -9.62 -12.46
CA LEU A 56 14.28 -10.31 -11.63
C LEU A 56 15.05 -11.36 -12.44
N LYS A 57 14.41 -12.05 -13.38
CA LYS A 57 15.10 -12.98 -14.30
C LYS A 57 16.12 -12.28 -15.18
N ASP A 58 15.81 -11.09 -15.70
CA ASP A 58 16.76 -10.28 -16.48
C ASP A 58 18.01 -9.91 -15.66
N PHE A 59 17.88 -9.85 -14.33
CA PHE A 59 18.95 -9.62 -13.37
C PHE A 59 19.62 -10.91 -12.87
N ASN A 60 19.52 -12.00 -13.65
CA ASN A 60 20.22 -13.26 -13.42
C ASN A 60 19.75 -14.01 -12.16
N PHE A 61 18.54 -13.72 -11.67
CA PHE A 61 17.92 -14.56 -10.65
C PHE A 61 17.56 -15.92 -11.25
N PRO A 62 17.67 -17.02 -10.48
CA PRO A 62 17.36 -18.34 -10.97
C PRO A 62 15.92 -18.42 -11.49
N ASP A 63 15.74 -19.05 -12.66
CA ASP A 63 14.40 -19.33 -13.16
C ASP A 63 13.80 -20.48 -12.35
N GLY A 64 12.81 -20.17 -11.53
CA GLY A 64 12.20 -21.15 -10.63
C GLY A 64 10.94 -20.64 -9.95
N GLY A 65 10.24 -21.57 -9.29
CA GLY A 65 9.07 -21.26 -8.47
C GLY A 65 9.40 -20.26 -7.36
N ASP A 66 10.60 -20.38 -6.78
CA ASP A 66 11.05 -19.55 -5.66
C ASP A 66 11.17 -18.08 -6.03
N THR A 67 11.69 -17.76 -7.22
CA THR A 67 11.77 -16.38 -7.73
C THR A 67 10.38 -15.77 -7.95
N LYS A 68 9.40 -16.57 -8.40
CA LYS A 68 8.00 -16.11 -8.54
C LYS A 68 7.33 -15.87 -7.20
N ILE A 69 7.56 -16.77 -6.23
CA ILE A 69 7.06 -16.63 -4.86
C ILE A 69 7.63 -15.37 -4.23
N PHE A 70 8.96 -15.19 -4.32
CA PHE A 70 9.64 -14.00 -3.83
C PHE A 70 9.09 -12.71 -4.46
N ALA A 71 8.92 -12.68 -5.79
CA ALA A 71 8.35 -11.52 -6.48
C ALA A 71 6.93 -11.21 -5.97
N ARG A 72 6.09 -12.22 -5.75
CA ARG A 72 4.73 -12.05 -5.22
C ARG A 72 4.74 -11.50 -3.79
N GLU A 73 5.58 -12.05 -2.92
CA GLU A 73 5.68 -11.59 -1.53
C GLU A 73 6.25 -10.17 -1.44
N LEU A 74 7.28 -9.86 -2.23
CA LEU A 74 7.88 -8.53 -2.31
C LEU A 74 6.87 -7.50 -2.81
N PHE A 75 6.09 -7.84 -3.84
CA PHE A 75 5.03 -6.98 -4.37
C PHE A 75 3.92 -6.72 -3.33
N ASN A 76 3.61 -7.69 -2.48
CA ASN A 76 2.60 -7.49 -1.44
C ASN A 76 3.12 -6.70 -0.22
N ARG A 77 4.43 -6.75 0.05
CA ARG A 77 5.05 -6.09 1.21
C ARG A 77 5.32 -4.61 1.01
N VAL A 78 5.67 -4.22 -0.22
CA VAL A 78 6.12 -2.86 -0.52
C VAL A 78 4.91 -2.00 -0.92
N PRO A 79 4.84 -0.72 -0.51
CA PRO A 79 3.83 0.20 -1.04
C PRO A 79 4.16 0.57 -2.50
N HIS A 80 3.25 0.27 -3.43
CA HIS A 80 3.44 0.48 -4.87
C HIS A 80 2.84 1.81 -5.31
N GLN A 81 3.49 2.53 -6.23
CA GLN A 81 3.08 3.88 -6.64
C GLN A 81 1.65 3.93 -7.20
N GLN A 82 1.23 2.91 -7.94
CA GLN A 82 -0.14 2.82 -8.48
C GLN A 82 -1.19 2.65 -7.38
N ASN A 83 -0.90 1.80 -6.39
CA ASN A 83 -1.78 1.59 -5.24
C ASN A 83 -1.86 2.83 -4.34
N THR A 84 -0.77 3.60 -4.23
CA THR A 84 -0.77 4.85 -3.45
C THR A 84 -1.66 5.92 -4.08
N ALA A 85 -1.63 6.08 -5.41
CA ALA A 85 -2.48 7.05 -6.10
C ALA A 85 -3.97 6.69 -6.01
N GLU A 86 -4.30 5.41 -6.16
CA GLU A 86 -5.69 4.94 -6.03
C GLU A 86 -6.19 4.99 -4.59
N ALA A 87 -5.34 4.64 -3.61
CA ALA A 87 -5.66 4.75 -2.20
C ALA A 87 -5.89 6.21 -1.77
N LEU A 88 -5.04 7.14 -2.24
CA LEU A 88 -5.22 8.58 -2.00
C LEU A 88 -6.54 9.09 -2.61
N ARG A 89 -6.89 8.66 -3.84
CA ARG A 89 -8.17 9.00 -4.47
C ARG A 89 -9.37 8.48 -3.67
N LYS A 90 -9.32 7.21 -3.21
CA LYS A 90 -10.38 6.63 -2.37
C LYS A 90 -10.52 7.37 -1.04
N GLN A 91 -9.41 7.75 -0.43
CA GLN A 91 -9.40 8.48 0.83
C GLN A 91 -9.95 9.91 0.67
N ALA A 92 -9.60 10.60 -0.43
CA ALA A 92 -10.17 11.90 -0.76
C ALA A 92 -11.69 11.85 -1.02
N ALA A 93 -12.16 10.82 -1.73
CA ALA A 93 -13.59 10.61 -1.98
C ALA A 93 -14.38 10.35 -0.68
N LEU A 94 -13.82 9.56 0.24
CA LEU A 94 -14.41 9.30 1.56
C LEU A 94 -14.48 10.57 2.43
N LYS A 95 -13.44 11.41 2.41
CA LYS A 95 -13.42 12.67 3.16
C LYS A 95 -14.49 13.63 2.65
N LYS A 96 -14.57 13.81 1.33
CA LYS A 96 -15.60 14.65 0.69
C LYS A 96 -17.02 14.20 1.03
N LYS A 97 -17.28 12.88 0.99
CA LYS A 97 -18.60 12.33 1.35
C LYS A 97 -18.99 12.59 2.81
N LYS A 98 -18.01 12.65 3.74
CA LYS A 98 -18.24 13.01 5.14
C LYS A 98 -18.58 14.48 5.28
N GLU A 99 -17.79 15.35 4.66
CA GLU A 99 -18.00 16.81 4.67
C GLU A 99 -19.37 17.18 4.08
N ASP A 100 -19.77 16.56 2.97
CA ASP A 100 -21.09 16.78 2.35
C ASP A 100 -22.23 16.36 3.29
N ARG A 101 -22.07 15.29 4.07
CA ARG A 101 -23.06 14.85 5.06
C ARG A 101 -23.15 15.83 6.23
N GLU A 102 -22.02 16.21 6.80
CA GLU A 102 -21.95 17.15 7.92
C GLU A 102 -22.54 18.51 7.54
N LYS A 103 -22.29 18.98 6.32
CA LYS A 103 -22.87 20.22 5.80
C LYS A 103 -24.39 20.14 5.64
N MET A 104 -24.92 19.02 5.14
CA MET A 104 -26.37 18.81 5.04
C MET A 104 -27.05 18.71 6.40
N GLU A 105 -26.39 18.10 7.39
CA GLU A 105 -26.90 18.01 8.76
C GLU A 105 -26.94 19.39 9.43
N LEU A 106 -25.91 20.22 9.22
CA LEU A 106 -25.88 21.60 9.70
C LEU A 106 -26.96 22.47 9.06
N LEU A 107 -27.18 22.34 7.74
CA LEU A 107 -28.26 23.06 7.05
C LEU A 107 -29.63 22.68 7.60
N ARG A 108 -29.91 21.38 7.80
CA ARG A 108 -31.16 20.92 8.41
C ARG A 108 -31.35 21.41 9.84
N GLN A 109 -30.26 21.52 10.61
CA GLN A 109 -30.33 22.09 11.96
C GLN A 109 -30.68 23.57 11.90
N ASN A 110 -30.01 24.35 11.04
CA ASN A 110 -30.28 25.78 10.88
C ASN A 110 -31.73 26.06 10.46
N GLU A 111 -32.26 25.34 9.46
CA GLU A 111 -33.68 25.45 9.04
C GLU A 111 -34.65 25.16 10.19
N ARG A 112 -34.27 24.26 11.10
CA ARG A 112 -35.08 23.91 12.27
C ARG A 112 -35.09 25.01 13.35
N TYR A 113 -34.01 25.78 13.46
CA TYR A 113 -33.90 26.88 14.42
C TYR A 113 -34.60 28.15 13.92
N GLU A 114 -34.55 28.44 12.61
CA GLU A 114 -35.22 29.61 12.01
C GLU A 114 -36.75 29.59 12.19
N LEU A 115 -37.38 28.41 12.04
CA LEU A 115 -38.83 28.23 12.25
C LEU A 115 -39.29 28.45 13.70
N LEU A 116 -38.38 28.39 14.69
CA LEU A 116 -38.71 28.57 16.10
C LEU A 116 -38.68 30.05 16.53
N ASP A 117 -38.01 30.90 15.77
CA ASP A 117 -37.92 32.34 16.05
C ASP A 117 -39.13 33.10 15.46
N ASP A 118 -39.76 32.61 14.39
CA ASP A 118 -40.96 33.23 13.77
C ASP A 118 -42.27 33.00 14.56
N ASP A 119 -42.31 32.05 15.49
CA ASP A 119 -43.49 31.78 16.36
C ASP A 119 -43.49 32.63 17.67
N ARG A 120 -42.55 33.59 17.81
CA ARG A 120 -42.47 34.54 18.92
C ARG A 120 -42.74 35.98 18.46
N ASP A 121 -43.95 36.27 18.03
CA ASP A 121 -44.55 37.62 18.07
C ASP A 121 -46.09 37.51 18.22
#